data_AF-A0A2V3IQQ1-F1
#
_entry.id   AF-A0A2V3IQQ1-F1
#
_cell.length_a   1.000
_cell.length_b   1.000
_cell.length_c   1.000
_cell.angle_alpha   90.00
_cell.angle_beta   90.00
_cell.angle_gamma   90.00
#
_symmetry.space_group_name_H-M   'P 1'
#
loop_
_entity.id
_entity.type
_entity.pdbx_description
1 polymer ?
#
loop_
_entity_poly.entity_id
_entity_poly.type
_entity_poly.pdbx_seq_one_letter_code
_entity_poly.pdbx_strand_id
1 'polypeptide(L)'
;MLGDTALCVHPADERYSQYVGKTVRVPVTRRDIPVIADEYFDREFGTGALKITPGHDHNDYELEKKHNLPIINILDKDANLNSNGGNLAGMDRFEARGKLWDAMDKEGLVIKGEDHVNQMPRSQKGWEIVKPLVSTQWFVKMKSLAEKDIGKVRDGDIVIEPQRFEKVYFNWLEYIRNWCVSRQLWWGHRTPVWFVEEHSGEYIVARSDEEAAQIVSEKYNGEAVTLKQETDVLDTWFSSGLWPFSTMGWPNEDAEDLKTFFPGSIMETGYDI
;
A
#
# COMPACT_ATOMS: atom_id res chain seq x y z
N MET A 1 -8.57 17.36 4.89
CA MET A 1 -8.92 18.31 5.97
C MET A 1 -8.91 17.66 7.34
N LEU A 2 -9.81 16.71 7.62
CA LEU A 2 -9.87 16.09 8.95
C LEU A 2 -8.55 15.37 9.32
N GLY A 3 -7.90 14.74 8.35
CA GLY A 3 -6.60 14.07 8.50
C GLY A 3 -5.39 14.90 8.05
N ASP A 4 -5.50 16.22 7.84
CA ASP A 4 -4.38 17.01 7.31
C ASP A 4 -3.29 17.21 8.36
N THR A 5 -2.04 17.02 7.97
CA THR A 5 -0.90 17.09 8.90
C THR A 5 0.20 18.05 8.47
N ALA A 6 0.14 18.56 7.24
CA ALA A 6 0.95 19.69 6.79
C ALA A 6 0.27 20.45 5.64
N LEU A 7 0.72 21.68 5.40
CA LEU A 7 0.52 22.39 4.15
C LEU A 7 1.85 22.37 3.40
N CYS A 8 1.88 21.83 2.19
CA CYS A 8 3.06 21.79 1.35
C CYS A 8 3.04 22.93 0.33
N VAL A 9 4.17 23.61 0.18
CA VAL A 9 4.39 24.67 -0.80
C VAL A 9 5.65 24.38 -1.60
N HIS A 10 5.73 24.87 -2.83
CA HIS A 10 6.94 24.71 -3.62
C HIS A 10 8.05 25.65 -3.09
N PRO A 11 9.30 25.19 -2.88
CA PRO A 11 10.36 26.02 -2.30
C PRO A 11 10.66 27.27 -3.15
N ALA A 12 10.58 27.14 -4.47
CA ALA A 12 10.76 28.25 -5.42
C ALA A 12 9.50 29.08 -5.69
N ASP A 13 8.41 28.91 -4.93
CA ASP A 13 7.21 29.75 -5.05
C ASP A 13 7.28 30.94 -4.09
N GLU A 14 7.60 32.12 -4.63
CA GLU A 14 7.77 33.37 -3.86
C GLU A 14 6.49 33.79 -3.11
N ARG A 15 5.31 33.33 -3.54
CA ARG A 15 4.04 33.62 -2.85
C ARG A 15 4.05 33.03 -1.44
N TYR A 16 4.69 31.86 -1.26
CA TYR A 16 4.59 31.07 -0.03
C TYR A 16 5.90 30.67 0.65
N SER A 17 7.05 30.80 -0.01
CA SER A 17 8.35 30.37 0.52
C SER A 17 8.67 30.96 1.90
N GLN A 18 8.23 32.20 2.17
CA GLN A 18 8.33 32.89 3.45
C GLN A 18 7.53 32.26 4.62
N TYR A 19 6.63 31.31 4.34
CA TYR A 19 5.84 30.61 5.36
C TYR A 19 6.40 29.24 5.73
N VAL A 20 7.39 28.72 5.00
CA VAL A 20 8.02 27.43 5.30
C VAL A 20 8.59 27.45 6.73
N GLY A 21 8.30 26.40 7.51
CA GLY A 21 8.65 26.28 8.91
C GLY A 21 7.71 27.01 9.88
N LYS A 22 6.74 27.79 9.39
CA LYS A 22 5.66 28.34 10.22
C LYS A 22 4.51 27.34 10.35
N THR A 23 3.53 27.68 11.17
CA THR A 23 2.31 26.90 11.35
C THR A 23 1.11 27.61 10.75
N VAL A 24 0.15 26.83 10.27
CA VAL A 24 -1.16 27.27 9.81
C VAL A 24 -2.24 26.49 10.53
N ARG A 25 -3.41 27.11 10.72
CA ARG A 25 -4.54 26.47 11.37
C ARG A 25 -5.45 25.82 10.35
N VAL A 26 -5.69 24.51 10.48
CA VAL A 26 -6.67 23.82 9.64
C VAL A 26 -8.07 24.37 9.94
N PRO A 27 -8.84 24.81 8.92
CA PRO A 27 -10.10 25.50 9.16
C PRO A 27 -11.12 24.70 9.98
N VAL A 28 -11.28 23.41 9.73
CA VAL A 28 -12.33 22.62 10.39
C VAL A 28 -11.89 22.08 11.75
N THR A 29 -10.71 21.45 11.80
CA THR A 29 -10.24 20.78 13.02
C THR A 29 -9.59 21.75 14.00
N ARG A 30 -9.30 22.99 13.57
CA ARG A 30 -8.55 24.01 14.31
C ARG A 30 -7.18 23.55 14.80
N ARG A 31 -6.68 22.42 14.28
CA ARG A 31 -5.34 21.90 14.54
C ARG A 31 -4.32 22.78 13.84
N ASP A 32 -3.27 23.15 14.55
CA ASP A 32 -2.12 23.84 13.96
C ASP A 32 -1.20 22.79 13.30
N ILE A 33 -0.85 23.00 12.03
CA ILE A 33 -0.03 22.11 11.22
C ILE A 33 1.14 22.88 10.60
N PRO A 34 2.31 22.26 10.41
CA PRO A 34 3.46 22.92 9.80
C PRO A 34 3.24 23.22 8.31
N VAL A 35 3.93 24.25 7.82
CA VAL A 35 4.15 24.50 6.39
C VAL A 35 5.50 23.91 6.00
N ILE A 36 5.48 22.95 5.07
CA ILE A 36 6.67 22.26 4.56
C ILE A 36 6.95 22.66 3.11
N ALA A 37 8.18 22.44 2.65
CA ALA A 37 8.57 22.69 1.27
C ALA A 37 8.89 21.38 0.54
N ASP A 38 8.33 21.20 -0.66
CA ASP A 38 8.65 20.06 -1.52
C ASP A 38 8.40 20.39 -3.01
N GLU A 39 9.10 19.69 -3.90
CA GLU A 39 9.06 19.91 -5.36
C GLU A 39 8.23 18.84 -6.09
N TYR A 40 7.65 17.87 -5.37
CA TYR A 40 6.94 16.74 -5.99
C TYR A 40 5.66 17.10 -6.75
N PHE A 41 5.13 18.32 -6.56
CA PHE A 41 3.88 18.76 -7.16
C PHE A 41 4.06 20.03 -8.00
N ASP A 42 3.17 20.22 -8.97
CA ASP A 42 3.18 21.39 -9.84
C ASP A 42 2.67 22.63 -9.08
N ARG A 43 3.54 23.64 -8.93
CA ARG A 43 3.20 24.92 -8.27
C ARG A 43 2.19 25.77 -9.04
N GLU A 44 2.02 25.52 -10.34
CA GLU A 44 1.05 26.22 -11.18
C GLU A 44 -0.35 25.59 -11.04
N PHE A 45 -0.46 24.39 -10.47
CA PHE A 45 -1.74 23.73 -10.24
C PHE A 45 -2.47 24.33 -9.03
N GLY A 46 -3.75 24.67 -9.23
CA GLY A 46 -4.61 25.22 -8.18
C GLY A 46 -4.05 26.52 -7.61
N THR A 47 -3.80 26.56 -6.31
CA THR A 47 -3.20 27.72 -5.64
C THR A 47 -1.68 27.69 -5.58
N GLY A 48 -1.03 26.56 -5.93
CA GLY A 48 0.39 26.33 -5.66
C GLY A 48 0.71 25.93 -4.22
N ALA A 49 -0.31 25.70 -3.38
CA ALA A 49 -0.18 25.13 -2.05
C ALA A 49 -1.14 23.94 -1.89
N LEU A 50 -0.63 22.84 -1.35
CA LEU A 50 -1.33 21.56 -1.29
C LEU A 50 -1.46 21.08 0.15
N LYS A 51 -2.67 20.68 0.56
CA LYS A 51 -2.88 19.99 1.83
C LYS A 51 -2.19 18.62 1.80
N ILE A 52 -1.59 18.19 2.91
CA ILE A 52 -0.96 16.87 3.02
C ILE A 52 -1.75 16.01 4.01
N THR A 53 -2.21 14.84 3.57
CA THR A 53 -3.06 13.90 4.31
C THR A 53 -2.46 12.47 4.26
N PRO A 54 -1.34 12.17 4.97
CA PRO A 54 -0.59 10.93 4.80
C PRO A 54 -1.37 9.63 5.07
N GLY A 55 -2.42 9.69 5.89
CA GLY A 55 -3.27 8.53 6.17
C GLY A 55 -4.12 8.07 4.98
N HIS A 56 -4.23 8.87 3.92
CA HIS A 56 -5.27 8.69 2.88
C HIS A 56 -4.82 9.00 1.45
N ASP A 57 -3.54 9.29 1.21
CA ASP A 57 -2.99 9.45 -0.14
C ASP A 57 -1.55 8.90 -0.19
N HIS A 58 -1.20 8.23 -1.30
CA HIS A 58 0.10 7.59 -1.42
C HIS A 58 1.26 8.59 -1.56
N ASN A 59 1.05 9.71 -2.26
CA ASN A 59 2.09 10.73 -2.42
C ASN A 59 2.31 11.46 -1.10
N ASP A 60 1.22 11.76 -0.39
CA ASP A 60 1.28 12.37 0.94
C ASP A 60 1.95 11.44 1.97
N TYR A 61 1.77 10.11 1.83
CA TYR A 61 2.47 9.11 2.64
C TYR A 61 3.98 9.09 2.36
N GLU A 62 4.43 9.26 1.11
CA GLU A 62 5.87 9.37 0.82
C GLU A 62 6.47 10.68 1.37
N LEU A 63 5.71 11.77 1.36
CA LEU A 63 6.12 13.00 2.03
C LEU A 63 6.23 12.84 3.54
N GLU A 64 5.34 12.06 4.16
CA GLU A 64 5.43 11.77 5.59
C GLU A 64 6.78 11.17 5.95
N LYS A 65 7.28 10.20 5.20
CA LYS A 65 8.61 9.60 5.45
C LYS A 65 9.75 10.60 5.32
N LYS A 66 9.63 11.55 4.39
CA LYS A 66 10.66 12.58 4.14
C LYS A 66 10.68 13.67 5.21
N HIS A 67 9.50 14.07 5.68
CA HIS A 67 9.32 15.22 6.57
C HIS A 67 8.91 14.84 8.00
N ASN A 68 8.84 13.55 8.32
CA ASN A 68 8.43 12.98 9.60
C ASN A 68 7.08 13.54 10.10
N LEU A 69 6.06 13.45 9.24
CA LEU A 69 4.73 13.97 9.53
C LEU A 69 3.90 12.97 10.34
N PRO A 70 2.93 13.43 11.14
CA PRO A 70 1.95 12.50 11.72
C PRO A 70 1.13 11.80 10.64
N ILE A 71 0.75 10.55 10.89
CA ILE A 71 -0.26 9.82 10.10
C ILE A 71 -1.57 9.82 10.86
N ILE A 72 -2.60 10.48 10.31
CA ILE A 72 -3.93 10.55 10.92
C ILE A 72 -4.92 9.82 10.01
N ASN A 73 -5.34 8.63 10.45
CA ASN A 73 -6.43 7.89 9.82
C ASN A 73 -7.79 8.42 10.30
N ILE A 74 -8.65 8.83 9.38
CA ILE A 74 -10.02 9.29 9.65
C ILE A 74 -11.10 8.27 9.29
N LEU A 75 -10.75 7.13 8.68
CA LEU A 75 -11.70 6.12 8.22
C LEU A 75 -11.64 4.85 9.08
N ASP A 76 -12.78 4.20 9.24
CA ASP A 76 -12.84 2.79 9.64
C ASP A 76 -12.84 1.86 8.41
N LYS A 77 -12.99 0.55 8.64
CA LYS A 77 -12.97 -0.48 7.58
C LYS A 77 -14.19 -0.41 6.65
N ASP A 78 -15.29 0.18 7.11
CA ASP A 78 -16.52 0.38 6.32
C ASP A 78 -16.51 1.74 5.61
N ALA A 79 -15.40 2.48 5.71
CA ALA A 79 -15.20 3.80 5.16
C ALA A 79 -16.15 4.87 5.73
N ASN A 80 -16.63 4.66 6.96
CA ASN A 80 -17.23 5.70 7.78
C ASN A 80 -16.13 6.46 8.53
N LEU A 81 -16.45 7.68 8.98
CA LEU A 81 -15.52 8.45 9.79
C LEU A 81 -15.36 7.86 11.19
N ASN A 82 -14.12 7.67 11.62
CA ASN A 82 -13.81 7.27 12.99
C ASN A 82 -13.81 8.49 13.95
N SER A 83 -13.31 8.32 15.18
CA SER A 83 -13.26 9.39 16.19
C SER A 83 -12.48 10.64 15.75
N ASN A 84 -11.52 10.53 14.83
CA ASN A 84 -10.82 11.68 14.26
C ASN A 84 -11.71 12.55 13.35
N GLY A 85 -12.91 12.07 13.00
CA GLY A 85 -13.95 12.85 12.32
C GLY A 85 -14.67 13.86 13.21
N GLY A 86 -14.45 13.85 14.52
CA GLY A 86 -15.12 14.73 15.47
C GLY A 86 -16.64 14.57 15.42
N ASN A 87 -17.37 15.67 15.24
CA ASN A 87 -18.84 15.67 15.16
C ASN A 87 -19.42 14.91 13.94
N LEU A 88 -18.56 14.51 12.99
CA LEU A 88 -18.95 13.70 11.84
C LEU A 88 -18.65 12.21 12.02
N ALA A 89 -18.13 11.80 13.19
CA ALA A 89 -17.85 10.40 13.47
C ALA A 89 -19.10 9.51 13.29
N GLY A 90 -18.91 8.33 12.71
CA GLY A 90 -19.96 7.37 12.37
C GLY A 90 -20.67 7.62 11.02
N MET A 91 -20.44 8.75 10.36
CA MET A 91 -21.04 9.04 9.05
C MET A 91 -20.25 8.43 7.90
N ASP A 92 -20.92 8.02 6.83
CA ASP A 92 -20.26 7.66 5.57
C ASP A 92 -19.45 8.85 5.04
N ARG A 93 -18.28 8.57 4.46
CA ARG A 93 -17.34 9.56 3.94
C ARG A 93 -17.93 10.55 2.93
N PHE A 94 -18.90 10.16 2.11
CA PHE A 94 -19.48 11.04 1.10
C PHE A 94 -20.53 11.96 1.72
N GLU A 95 -21.35 11.44 2.63
CA GLU A 95 -22.27 12.27 3.43
C GLU A 95 -21.47 13.27 4.27
N ALA A 96 -20.43 12.81 4.96
CA ALA A 96 -19.56 13.65 5.77
C ALA A 96 -18.87 14.74 4.93
N ARG A 97 -18.45 14.41 3.70
CA ARG A 97 -17.88 15.41 2.78
C ARG A 97 -18.87 16.52 2.46
N GLY A 98 -20.14 16.19 2.18
CA GLY A 98 -21.19 17.17 1.91
C GLY A 98 -21.43 18.09 3.11
N LYS A 99 -21.64 17.51 4.29
CA LYS A 99 -21.84 18.30 5.52
C LYS A 99 -20.65 19.19 5.86
N LEU A 100 -19.43 18.68 5.65
CA LEU A 100 -18.20 19.42 5.87
C LEU A 100 -18.11 20.64 4.94
N TRP A 101 -18.44 20.46 3.67
CA TRP A 101 -18.47 21.54 2.69
C TRP A 101 -19.48 22.62 3.09
N ASP A 102 -20.71 22.23 3.41
CA ASP A 102 -21.77 23.17 3.80
C ASP A 102 -21.41 23.96 5.07
N ALA A 103 -20.74 23.31 6.04
CA ALA A 103 -20.27 23.97 7.24
C ALA A 103 -19.18 25.00 6.93
N MET A 104 -18.21 24.65 6.09
CA MET A 104 -17.17 25.57 5.66
C MET A 104 -17.72 26.77 4.87
N ASP A 105 -18.70 26.54 4.00
CA ASP A 105 -19.33 27.59 3.20
C ASP A 105 -20.08 28.60 4.10
N LYS A 106 -20.84 28.10 5.08
CA LYS A 106 -21.52 28.94 6.08
C LYS A 106 -20.56 29.78 6.93
N GLU A 107 -19.36 29.28 7.18
CA GLU A 107 -18.31 30.00 7.89
C GLU A 107 -17.51 30.97 6.99
N GLY A 108 -17.81 31.04 5.69
CA GLY A 108 -17.09 31.87 4.73
C GLY A 108 -15.67 31.40 4.45
N LEU A 109 -15.38 30.11 4.68
CA LEU A 109 -14.06 29.50 4.47
C LEU A 109 -13.86 28.99 3.03
N VAL A 110 -14.93 28.93 2.25
CA VAL A 110 -14.91 28.48 0.85
C VAL A 110 -14.67 29.68 -0.06
N ILE A 111 -13.59 29.63 -0.85
CA ILE A 111 -13.26 30.70 -1.81
C ILE A 111 -13.96 30.46 -3.15
N LYS A 112 -13.92 29.23 -3.66
CA LYS A 112 -14.56 28.81 -4.91
C LYS A 112 -14.84 27.31 -4.92
N GLY A 113 -15.86 26.91 -5.68
CA GLY A 113 -16.08 25.53 -6.12
C GLY A 113 -16.13 25.50 -7.64
N GLU A 114 -15.51 24.49 -8.25
CA GLU A 114 -15.47 24.33 -9.71
C GLU A 114 -15.55 22.85 -10.08
N ASP A 115 -16.14 22.55 -11.23
CA ASP A 115 -16.17 21.18 -11.74
C ASP A 115 -14.76 20.73 -12.11
N HIS A 116 -14.38 19.56 -11.62
CA HIS A 116 -13.05 19.00 -11.87
C HIS A 116 -13.14 17.51 -12.18
N VAL A 117 -12.62 17.14 -13.35
CA VAL A 117 -12.56 15.74 -13.80
C VAL A 117 -11.41 15.05 -13.08
N ASN A 118 -11.74 14.18 -12.13
CA ASN A 118 -10.79 13.40 -11.37
C ASN A 118 -10.68 11.97 -11.90
N GLN A 119 -9.46 11.44 -11.94
CA GLN A 119 -9.24 10.00 -12.13
C GLN A 119 -9.39 9.29 -10.78
N MET A 120 -10.47 8.50 -10.64
CA MET A 120 -10.77 7.78 -9.40
C MET A 120 -10.46 6.29 -9.56
N PRO A 121 -9.52 5.72 -8.77
CA PRO A 121 -9.24 4.29 -8.84
C PRO A 121 -10.44 3.48 -8.35
N ARG A 122 -10.72 2.37 -9.03
CA ARG A 122 -11.81 1.45 -8.70
C ARG A 122 -11.30 0.02 -8.54
N SER A 123 -11.94 -0.72 -7.65
CA SER A 123 -11.74 -2.15 -7.50
C SER A 123 -12.03 -2.84 -8.82
N GLN A 124 -11.11 -3.70 -9.30
CA GLN A 124 -11.32 -4.45 -10.54
C GLN A 124 -12.51 -5.41 -10.45
N LYS A 125 -12.85 -5.89 -9.24
CA LYS A 125 -13.91 -6.88 -9.02
C LYS A 125 -15.26 -6.24 -8.74
N GLY A 126 -15.35 -5.42 -7.69
CA GLY A 126 -16.62 -4.84 -7.23
C GLY A 126 -16.87 -3.41 -7.74
N TRP A 127 -15.92 -2.81 -8.46
CA TRP A 127 -16.01 -1.45 -9.01
C TRP A 127 -16.16 -0.31 -8.00
N GLU A 128 -16.06 -0.59 -6.70
CA GLU A 128 -16.08 0.43 -5.66
C GLU A 128 -14.84 1.32 -5.76
N ILE A 129 -15.00 2.58 -5.35
CA ILE A 129 -13.87 3.52 -5.31
C ILE A 129 -12.88 3.07 -4.24
N VAL A 130 -11.64 2.82 -4.66
CA VAL A 130 -10.55 2.43 -3.76
C VAL A 130 -10.19 3.62 -2.86
N LYS A 131 -9.94 3.33 -1.57
CA LYS A 131 -9.49 4.31 -0.59
C LYS A 131 -8.15 3.88 -0.02
N PRO A 132 -7.12 4.73 -0.10
CA PRO A 132 -5.89 4.47 0.63
C PRO A 132 -6.17 4.49 2.14
N LEU A 133 -5.69 3.46 2.81
CA LEU A 133 -5.74 3.29 4.25
C LEU A 133 -4.40 2.71 4.67
N VAL A 134 -3.74 3.36 5.63
CA VAL A 134 -2.48 2.85 6.19
C VAL A 134 -2.79 1.67 7.11
N SER A 135 -2.21 0.52 6.81
CA SER A 135 -2.31 -0.69 7.61
C SER A 135 -1.00 -1.48 7.56
N THR A 136 -0.73 -2.26 8.61
CA THR A 136 0.35 -3.25 8.60
C THR A 136 -0.04 -4.38 7.66
N GLN A 137 0.85 -4.75 6.74
CA GLN A 137 0.65 -5.76 5.71
C GLN A 137 1.97 -6.50 5.45
N TRP A 138 1.88 -7.68 4.82
CA TRP A 138 3.03 -8.47 4.40
C TRP A 138 3.46 -8.07 2.99
N PHE A 139 4.75 -7.79 2.82
CA PHE A 139 5.32 -7.36 1.55
C PHE A 139 6.50 -8.24 1.12
N VAL A 140 6.57 -8.52 -0.18
CA VAL A 140 7.76 -9.07 -0.82
C VAL A 140 8.60 -7.93 -1.38
N LYS A 141 9.91 -7.95 -1.10
CA LYS A 141 10.86 -6.99 -1.66
C LYS A 141 11.13 -7.32 -3.12
N MET A 142 10.52 -6.56 -4.02
CA MET A 142 10.49 -6.91 -5.45
C MET A 142 11.74 -6.51 -6.21
N LYS A 143 12.41 -5.40 -5.85
CA LYS A 143 13.50 -4.83 -6.65
C LYS A 143 14.60 -5.85 -6.99
N SER A 144 15.05 -6.63 -6.03
CA SER A 144 16.10 -7.64 -6.23
C SER A 144 15.64 -8.86 -7.04
N LEU A 145 14.34 -9.13 -7.11
CA LEU A 145 13.78 -10.17 -7.97
C LEU A 145 13.67 -9.64 -9.41
N ALA A 146 13.09 -8.45 -9.56
CA ALA A 146 12.94 -7.77 -10.84
C ALA A 146 14.28 -7.56 -11.57
N GLU A 147 15.35 -7.18 -10.87
CA GLU A 147 16.69 -7.03 -11.47
C GLU A 147 17.21 -8.35 -12.06
N LYS A 148 16.93 -9.50 -11.43
CA LYS A 148 17.31 -10.81 -11.95
C LYS A 148 16.51 -11.15 -13.21
N ASP A 149 15.20 -10.94 -13.17
CA ASP A 149 14.30 -11.27 -14.27
C ASP A 149 14.55 -10.39 -15.50
N ILE A 150 14.81 -9.09 -15.30
CA ILE A 150 15.27 -8.19 -16.37
C ILE A 150 16.56 -8.72 -17.00
N GLY A 151 17.52 -9.17 -16.18
CA GLY A 151 18.77 -9.76 -16.67
C GLY A 151 18.51 -10.96 -17.58
N LYS A 152 17.63 -11.88 -17.17
CA LYS A 152 17.29 -13.08 -17.95
C LYS A 152 16.69 -12.78 -19.31
N VAL A 153 15.85 -11.76 -19.42
CA VAL A 153 15.31 -11.34 -20.73
C VAL A 153 16.39 -10.64 -21.56
N ARG A 154 17.22 -9.80 -20.96
CA ARG A 154 18.31 -9.08 -21.67
C ARG A 154 19.39 -10.03 -22.20
N ASP A 155 19.70 -11.09 -21.45
CA ASP A 155 20.70 -12.09 -21.83
C ASP A 155 20.17 -13.08 -22.88
N GLY A 156 18.87 -13.08 -23.16
CA GLY A 156 18.21 -13.98 -24.11
C GLY A 156 17.86 -15.36 -23.54
N ASP A 157 18.00 -15.57 -22.23
CA ASP A 157 17.56 -16.79 -21.54
C ASP A 157 16.03 -16.94 -21.58
N ILE A 158 15.31 -15.81 -21.59
CA ILE A 158 13.85 -15.74 -21.78
C ILE A 158 13.58 -14.82 -22.97
N VAL A 159 12.81 -15.32 -23.94
CA VAL A 159 12.38 -14.54 -25.12
C VAL A 159 10.90 -14.22 -24.99
N ILE A 160 10.54 -12.94 -25.12
CA ILE A 160 9.15 -12.47 -25.06
C ILE A 160 8.62 -12.26 -26.48
N GLU A 161 7.57 -12.99 -26.84
CA GLU A 161 6.91 -12.87 -28.14
C GLU A 161 5.46 -12.41 -28.00
N PRO A 162 5.00 -11.39 -28.76
CA PRO A 162 5.76 -10.55 -29.69
C PRO A 162 6.78 -9.61 -29.01
N GLN A 163 7.95 -9.44 -29.63
CA GLN A 163 9.09 -8.65 -29.10
C GLN A 163 8.74 -7.23 -28.59
N ARG A 164 7.71 -6.58 -29.15
CA ARG A 164 7.25 -5.25 -28.69
C ARG A 164 6.89 -5.21 -27.18
N PHE A 165 6.53 -6.36 -26.60
CA PHE A 165 6.17 -6.45 -25.18
C PHE A 165 7.38 -6.42 -24.24
N GLU A 166 8.60 -6.62 -24.73
CA GLU A 166 9.82 -6.45 -23.91
C GLU A 166 9.89 -5.06 -23.28
N LYS A 167 9.53 -4.02 -24.05
CA LYS A 167 9.51 -2.65 -23.55
C LYS A 167 8.49 -2.46 -22.42
N VAL A 168 7.33 -3.10 -22.53
CA VAL A 168 6.28 -3.05 -21.50
C VAL A 168 6.77 -3.77 -20.24
N TYR A 169 7.37 -4.95 -20.40
CA TYR A 169 7.95 -5.76 -19.35
C TYR A 169 9.06 -5.01 -18.59
N PHE A 170 10.03 -4.45 -19.30
CA PHE A 170 11.13 -3.69 -18.69
C PHE A 170 10.62 -2.46 -17.96
N ASN A 171 9.75 -1.65 -18.59
CA ASN A 171 9.18 -0.48 -17.93
C ASN A 171 8.45 -0.86 -16.64
N TRP A 172 7.71 -1.97 -16.63
CA TRP A 172 7.00 -2.40 -15.42
C TRP A 172 7.97 -2.83 -14.31
N LEU A 173 8.96 -3.67 -14.63
CA LEU A 173 9.92 -4.17 -13.65
C LEU A 173 10.91 -3.11 -13.15
N GLU A 174 11.29 -2.13 -13.98
CA GLU A 174 12.21 -1.04 -13.59
C GLU A 174 11.60 -0.11 -12.55
N TYR A 175 10.27 0.08 -12.56
CA TYR A 175 9.54 0.92 -11.61
C TYR A 175 8.72 0.13 -10.58
N ILE A 176 8.95 -1.19 -10.47
CA ILE A 176 8.17 -2.05 -9.59
C ILE A 176 8.33 -1.63 -8.12
N ARG A 177 7.22 -1.69 -7.37
CA ARG A 177 7.19 -1.46 -5.93
C ARG A 177 7.16 -2.79 -5.18
N ASN A 178 7.45 -2.76 -3.88
CA ASN A 178 7.26 -3.95 -3.05
C ASN A 178 5.81 -4.43 -3.15
N TRP A 179 5.64 -5.73 -3.34
CA TRP A 179 4.34 -6.33 -3.58
C TRP A 179 3.69 -6.65 -2.24
N CYS A 180 2.55 -6.02 -1.96
CA CYS A 180 1.69 -6.39 -0.84
C CYS A 180 1.06 -7.75 -1.14
N VAL A 181 1.47 -8.79 -0.42
CA VAL A 181 1.03 -10.19 -0.63
C VAL A 181 -0.08 -10.61 0.31
N SER A 182 -0.33 -9.91 1.41
CA SER A 182 -1.43 -10.23 2.32
C SER A 182 -2.78 -9.71 1.83
N ARG A 183 -3.83 -10.47 2.08
CA ARG A 183 -5.22 -10.14 1.74
C ARG A 183 -6.12 -10.49 2.93
N GLN A 184 -7.01 -9.56 3.29
CA GLN A 184 -8.04 -9.76 4.31
C GLN A 184 -9.27 -10.45 3.69
N LEU A 185 -9.05 -11.60 3.06
CA LEU A 185 -10.07 -12.42 2.43
C LEU A 185 -10.21 -13.74 3.17
N TRP A 186 -11.36 -14.40 3.02
CA TRP A 186 -11.59 -15.73 3.60
C TRP A 186 -11.04 -16.86 2.73
N TRP A 187 -10.87 -16.61 1.43
CA TRP A 187 -10.40 -17.59 0.47
C TRP A 187 -8.96 -17.31 0.05
N GLY A 188 -8.08 -18.27 0.30
CA GLY A 188 -6.67 -18.23 -0.08
C GLY A 188 -5.82 -19.10 0.83
N HIS A 189 -4.52 -19.16 0.55
CA HIS A 189 -3.57 -19.85 1.43
C HIS A 189 -3.30 -18.98 2.65
N ARG A 190 -3.57 -19.49 3.86
CA ARG A 190 -3.31 -18.74 5.09
C ARG A 190 -1.82 -18.44 5.22
N THR A 191 -1.49 -17.21 5.58
CA THR A 191 -0.10 -16.78 5.71
C THR A 191 0.58 -17.59 6.83
N PRO A 192 1.75 -18.20 6.58
CA PRO A 192 2.43 -19.09 7.54
C PRO A 192 3.19 -18.28 8.61
N VAL A 193 2.47 -17.44 9.35
CA VAL A 193 3.01 -16.58 10.41
C VAL A 193 2.18 -16.75 11.69
N TRP A 194 2.84 -16.84 12.83
CA TRP A 194 2.22 -16.91 14.16
C TRP A 194 2.72 -15.75 15.02
N PHE A 195 1.80 -14.96 15.56
CA PHE A 195 2.10 -13.93 16.55
C PHE A 195 2.20 -14.54 17.94
N VAL A 196 3.10 -14.00 18.76
CA VAL A 196 3.25 -14.39 20.17
C VAL A 196 2.45 -13.41 21.01
N GLU A 197 1.38 -13.84 21.67
CA GLU A 197 0.43 -12.93 22.33
C GLU A 197 1.07 -12.16 23.50
N GLU A 198 1.99 -12.79 24.22
CA GLU A 198 2.69 -12.23 25.36
C GLU A 198 3.77 -11.21 24.95
N HIS A 199 4.21 -11.22 23.68
CA HIS A 199 5.29 -10.38 23.16
C HIS A 199 4.79 -9.53 21.98
N SER A 200 4.29 -8.33 22.29
CA SER A 200 3.71 -7.42 21.30
C SER A 200 4.65 -7.15 20.12
N GLY A 201 4.16 -7.43 18.90
CA GLY A 201 4.89 -7.22 17.65
C GLY A 201 5.85 -8.35 17.26
N GLU A 202 6.04 -9.36 18.11
CA GLU A 202 6.84 -10.53 17.75
C GLU A 202 6.02 -11.58 16.99
N TYR A 203 6.65 -12.16 15.98
CA TYR A 203 6.06 -13.20 15.16
C TYR A 203 7.10 -14.25 14.75
N ILE A 204 6.60 -15.43 14.40
CA ILE A 204 7.36 -16.59 13.94
C ILE A 204 6.82 -17.04 12.59
N VAL A 205 7.72 -17.41 11.68
CA VAL A 205 7.38 -17.97 10.37
C VAL A 205 7.70 -19.46 10.41
N ALA A 206 6.74 -20.32 10.08
CA ALA A 206 6.88 -21.77 10.17
C ALA A 206 5.99 -22.48 9.14
N ARG A 207 6.27 -23.74 8.80
CA ARG A 207 5.44 -24.51 7.84
C ARG A 207 4.25 -25.18 8.50
N SER A 208 4.29 -25.40 9.81
CA SER A 208 3.20 -26.00 10.60
C SER A 208 3.15 -25.45 12.02
N ASP A 209 2.06 -25.77 12.73
CA ASP A 209 1.88 -25.42 14.14
C ASP A 209 2.96 -26.08 15.02
N GLU A 210 3.38 -27.30 14.69
CA GLU A 210 4.44 -28.02 15.42
C GLU A 210 5.81 -27.35 15.27
N GLU A 211 6.15 -26.92 14.05
CA GLU A 211 7.41 -26.18 13.80
C GLU A 211 7.38 -24.82 14.50
N ALA A 212 6.23 -24.11 14.47
CA ALA A 212 6.06 -22.85 15.19
C ALA A 212 6.28 -23.03 16.70
N ALA A 213 5.70 -24.08 17.30
CA ALA A 213 5.86 -24.40 18.71
C ALA A 213 7.31 -24.74 19.09
N GLN A 214 8.04 -25.46 18.22
CA GLN A 214 9.46 -25.76 18.43
C GLN A 214 10.32 -24.49 18.42
N ILE A 215 10.19 -23.64 17.40
CA ILE A 215 10.96 -22.39 17.28
C ILE A 215 10.75 -21.50 18.51
N VAL A 216 9.51 -21.41 18.97
CA VAL A 216 9.13 -20.62 20.14
C VAL A 216 9.70 -21.19 21.44
N SER A 217 9.61 -22.50 21.63
CA SER A 217 10.17 -23.17 22.80
C SER A 217 11.68 -22.92 22.91
N GLU A 218 12.39 -22.98 21.79
CA GLU A 218 13.83 -22.66 21.75
C GLU A 218 14.11 -21.19 22.04
N LYS A 219 13.32 -20.28 21.43
CA LYS A 219 13.52 -18.83 21.56
C LYS A 219 13.28 -18.31 22.97
N TYR A 220 12.27 -18.83 23.68
CA TYR A 220 11.90 -18.39 25.03
C TYR A 220 12.30 -19.40 26.12
N ASN A 221 13.31 -20.23 25.86
CA ASN A 221 13.87 -21.18 26.83
C ASN A 221 12.82 -22.08 27.52
N GLY A 222 11.80 -22.50 26.77
CA GLY A 222 10.71 -23.35 27.26
C GLY A 222 9.61 -22.62 28.03
N GLU A 223 9.62 -21.29 28.08
CA GLU A 223 8.50 -20.51 28.60
C GLU A 223 7.24 -20.79 27.77
N ALA A 224 6.12 -20.99 28.46
CA ALA A 224 4.84 -21.22 27.82
C ALA A 224 4.30 -19.90 27.28
N VAL A 225 4.14 -19.81 25.97
CA VAL A 225 3.54 -18.65 25.29
C VAL A 225 2.41 -19.09 24.37
N THR A 226 1.52 -18.16 24.07
CA THR A 226 0.34 -18.39 23.25
C THR A 226 0.63 -17.93 21.83
N LEU A 227 0.46 -18.86 20.88
CA LEU A 227 0.62 -18.57 19.45
C LEU A 227 -0.72 -18.36 18.78
N LYS A 228 -0.82 -17.27 18.02
CA LYS A 228 -1.98 -16.98 17.18
C LYS A 228 -1.56 -16.81 15.73
N GLN A 229 -1.97 -17.75 14.89
CA GLN A 229 -1.67 -17.69 13.46
C GLN A 229 -2.36 -16.47 12.80
N GLU A 230 -1.62 -15.79 11.94
CA GLU A 230 -2.07 -14.72 11.05
C GLU A 230 -3.37 -15.12 10.34
N THR A 231 -4.34 -14.22 10.32
CA THR A 231 -5.64 -14.46 9.67
C THR A 231 -5.64 -14.09 8.19
N ASP A 232 -4.69 -13.26 7.76
CA ASP A 232 -4.55 -12.89 6.36
C ASP A 232 -4.19 -14.10 5.47
N VAL A 233 -4.75 -14.11 4.27
CA VAL A 233 -4.40 -15.06 3.23
C VAL A 233 -3.45 -14.42 2.21
N LEU A 234 -2.67 -15.24 1.52
CA LEU A 234 -1.80 -14.81 0.44
C LEU A 234 -2.62 -14.44 -0.81
N ASP A 235 -2.13 -13.45 -1.54
CA ASP A 235 -2.65 -13.02 -2.82
C ASP A 235 -2.75 -14.20 -3.80
N THR A 236 -3.81 -14.25 -4.61
CA THR A 236 -3.96 -15.34 -5.60
C THR A 236 -2.79 -15.35 -6.58
N TRP A 237 -2.28 -14.17 -6.95
CA TRP A 237 -1.09 -14.07 -7.80
C TRP A 237 0.17 -14.65 -7.16
N PHE A 238 0.23 -14.76 -5.81
CA PHE A 238 1.32 -15.42 -5.11
C PHE A 238 1.38 -16.90 -5.43
N SER A 239 0.25 -17.62 -5.34
CA SER A 239 0.23 -19.04 -5.68
C SER A 239 0.25 -19.27 -7.20
N SER A 240 -0.39 -18.42 -8.01
CA SER A 240 -0.33 -18.51 -9.47
C SER A 240 1.10 -18.36 -10.01
N GLY A 241 1.92 -17.50 -9.41
CA GLY A 241 3.33 -17.34 -9.77
C GLY A 241 4.19 -18.59 -9.53
N LEU A 242 3.72 -19.54 -8.70
CA LEU A 242 4.41 -20.80 -8.42
C LEU A 242 4.04 -21.92 -9.41
N TRP A 243 3.11 -21.67 -10.33
CA TRP A 243 2.61 -22.66 -11.30
C TRP A 243 3.69 -23.42 -12.09
N PRO A 244 4.80 -22.79 -12.54
CA PRO A 244 5.79 -23.47 -13.39
C PRO A 244 6.46 -24.69 -12.75
N PHE A 245 6.42 -24.82 -11.42
CA PHE A 245 7.04 -25.94 -10.69
C PHE A 245 6.09 -26.62 -9.70
N SER A 246 5.07 -25.93 -9.17
CA SER A 246 4.11 -26.52 -8.23
C SER A 246 3.29 -27.66 -8.82
N THR A 247 3.13 -27.67 -10.14
CA THR A 247 2.45 -28.75 -10.89
C THR A 247 3.30 -30.00 -11.09
N MET A 248 4.62 -29.90 -10.85
CA MET A 248 5.60 -30.96 -11.14
C MET A 248 6.11 -31.66 -9.88
N GLY A 249 5.38 -31.55 -8.77
CA GLY A 249 5.72 -32.19 -7.49
C GLY A 249 6.56 -31.34 -6.54
N TRP A 250 6.90 -30.09 -6.89
CA TRP A 250 7.44 -29.13 -5.92
C TRP A 250 6.45 -28.96 -4.75
N PRO A 251 6.89 -28.91 -3.48
CA PRO A 251 8.26 -28.64 -3.01
C PRO A 251 9.20 -29.85 -2.88
N ASN A 252 8.81 -31.05 -3.35
CA ASN A 252 9.74 -32.17 -3.39
C ASN A 252 10.72 -32.00 -4.55
N GLU A 253 11.94 -31.54 -4.25
CA GLU A 253 13.01 -31.36 -5.24
C GLU A 253 13.44 -32.66 -5.93
N ASP A 254 13.10 -33.82 -5.33
CA ASP A 254 13.39 -35.12 -5.91
C ASP A 254 12.32 -35.64 -6.89
N ALA A 255 11.22 -34.91 -7.07
CA ALA A 255 10.17 -35.29 -8.02
C ALA A 255 10.72 -35.41 -9.45
N GLU A 256 10.40 -36.54 -10.10
CA GLU A 256 10.89 -36.86 -11.44
C GLU A 256 10.42 -35.84 -12.49
N ASP A 257 9.14 -35.44 -12.42
CA ASP A 257 8.58 -34.43 -13.32
C ASP A 257 9.31 -33.08 -13.20
N LEU A 258 9.63 -32.63 -11.97
CA LEU A 258 10.35 -31.38 -11.75
C LEU A 258 11.75 -31.44 -12.38
N LYS A 259 12.47 -32.55 -12.22
CA LYS A 259 13.82 -32.74 -12.80
C LYS A 259 13.79 -32.84 -14.33
N THR A 260 12.69 -33.32 -14.89
CA THR A 260 12.57 -33.61 -16.33
C THR A 260 12.02 -32.44 -17.13
N PHE A 261 11.04 -31.73 -16.59
CA PHE A 261 10.23 -30.75 -17.34
C PHE A 261 10.42 -29.29 -16.92
N PHE A 262 11.16 -29.03 -15.83
CA PHE A 262 11.54 -27.67 -15.44
C PHE A 262 13.01 -27.37 -15.84
N PRO A 263 13.30 -26.21 -16.46
CA PRO A 263 12.38 -25.14 -16.86
C PRO A 263 11.54 -25.47 -18.11
N GLY A 264 10.30 -24.97 -18.16
CA GLY A 264 9.40 -25.16 -19.30
C GLY A 264 9.85 -24.40 -20.56
N SER A 265 9.43 -24.87 -21.74
CA SER A 265 9.90 -24.33 -23.03
C SER A 265 9.10 -23.12 -23.53
N ILE A 266 7.78 -23.09 -23.33
CA ILE A 266 6.87 -22.04 -23.82
C ILE A 266 5.79 -21.79 -22.77
N MET A 267 5.49 -20.51 -22.53
CA MET A 267 4.34 -20.05 -21.75
C MET A 267 3.47 -19.17 -22.64
N GLU A 268 2.28 -19.65 -22.97
CA GLU A 268 1.29 -18.92 -23.77
C GLU A 268 0.28 -18.23 -22.83
N THR A 269 0.09 -16.92 -22.99
CA THR A 269 -0.87 -16.14 -22.21
C THR A 269 -1.35 -14.89 -22.96
N GLY A 270 -2.47 -14.31 -22.51
CA GLY A 270 -2.92 -12.98 -22.92
C GLY A 270 -2.04 -11.89 -22.30
N TYR A 271 -1.94 -10.73 -22.97
CA TYR A 271 -1.09 -9.62 -22.51
C TYR A 271 -1.59 -8.95 -21.22
N ASP A 272 -2.80 -9.28 -20.77
CA ASP A 272 -3.45 -8.71 -19.60
C ASP A 272 -2.88 -9.24 -18.28
N ILE A 273 -2.13 -10.34 -18.30
CA ILE A 273 -1.49 -10.97 -17.14
C ILE A 273 -0.02 -11.31 -17.38
#